data_AF-A0A8J7MBM0-F1
#
_entry.id   AF-A0A8J7MBM0-F1
#
_cell.length_a   1.000
_cell.length_b   1.000
_cell.length_c   1.000
_cell.angle_alpha   90.00
_cell.angle_beta   90.00
_cell.angle_gamma   90.00
#
_symmetry.space_group_name_H-M   'P 1'
#
loop_
_entity.id
_entity.type
_entity.pdbx_description
1 polymer ?
#
loop_
_entity_poly.entity_id
_entity_poly.type
_entity_poly.pdbx_seq_one_letter_code
_entity_poly.pdbx_strand_id
1 'polypeptide(L)'
;MKNIFTKAVSSVLFSSLLCCGLALGEKGKNKPDKKDKSDEWSSSEYSGIRTHKNLRAAMLSKGFSWLSGSPADNEKLSIGKNAQFFGFVALRGESGRAANRGILGRAFFAISDDKQKEILTKAVLAEDEPLKNWWKTRETILRIFENHLYNGEPIDEEKTIKAGKEFCKLGGIVAIHEARAYAALEDTLTEDQLRKIKAWRIDPETAQEFGDGGRVESDKLTREQAKQLEDLFAKAFSWLTGKPEDNLVIPLGQPAQFFGFVAVRHQSGHAASRGKIAKSFRDILSASQLKMVDAAIAEQIPVVNNFTDERAKFLDQLELLRTDADKFDEALALEIAEKMGALEAEAGWIEAKVYRKIRESMSDEQTKLMMKLRGDYVLDDKQVEALTLNQRGEQLAILCSACHGATGAMAGPELEGMFDRPIASVDTYEYSSAMKKHSADGPWTAEKLDEFLANPKAFAPGTKMEFQGLLNAEDRKAIINYYKVK
;
A
#
# COMPACT_ATOMS: atom_id res chain seq x y z
N MET A 1 55.05 -35.89 -36.69
CA MET A 1 55.48 -34.62 -37.33
C MET A 1 54.95 -34.59 -38.76
N LYS A 2 54.22 -33.52 -39.13
CA LYS A 2 53.62 -33.20 -40.45
C LYS A 2 52.54 -34.19 -40.92
N ASN A 3 51.48 -33.85 -41.65
CA ASN A 3 50.70 -32.67 -42.09
C ASN A 3 49.52 -33.29 -42.90
N ILE A 4 48.47 -32.52 -43.21
CA ILE A 4 47.55 -32.57 -44.41
C ILE A 4 46.26 -31.81 -44.00
N PHE A 5 46.08 -30.51 -44.30
CA PHE A 5 45.50 -29.87 -45.52
C PHE A 5 44.23 -30.59 -46.06
N THR A 6 43.08 -29.98 -46.40
CA THR A 6 42.84 -28.78 -47.25
C THR A 6 41.32 -28.46 -47.31
N LYS A 7 40.94 -27.17 -47.48
CA LYS A 7 39.95 -26.50 -48.40
C LYS A 7 38.67 -27.27 -48.87
N ALA A 8 37.53 -26.68 -49.30
CA ALA A 8 36.92 -25.34 -49.38
C ALA A 8 35.56 -25.50 -50.14
N VAL A 9 34.56 -24.65 -49.83
CA VAL A 9 33.54 -23.99 -50.70
C VAL A 9 32.67 -24.80 -51.69
N SER A 10 31.33 -24.69 -51.61
CA SER A 10 30.46 -24.03 -52.63
C SER A 10 28.94 -24.31 -52.44
N SER A 11 28.15 -23.32 -52.87
CA SER A 11 26.69 -23.14 -52.88
C SER A 11 25.98 -23.69 -54.13
N VAL A 12 24.62 -23.67 -54.10
CA VAL A 12 23.62 -23.52 -55.21
C VAL A 12 22.74 -24.74 -55.60
N LEU A 13 21.47 -24.69 -55.15
CA LEU A 13 20.15 -24.74 -55.83
C LEU A 13 19.63 -25.91 -56.74
N PHE A 14 18.37 -26.30 -56.41
CA PHE A 14 17.17 -26.59 -57.24
C PHE A 14 16.77 -28.01 -57.75
N SER A 15 15.47 -28.30 -57.53
CA SER A 15 14.52 -29.21 -58.24
C SER A 15 14.64 -30.72 -57.95
N SER A 16 13.60 -31.56 -57.82
CA SER A 16 12.14 -31.46 -57.99
C SER A 16 11.48 -32.81 -57.60
N LEU A 17 10.29 -32.79 -56.95
CA LEU A 17 9.12 -33.70 -57.07
C LEU A 17 9.27 -35.22 -57.31
N LEU A 18 8.77 -36.09 -56.41
CA LEU A 18 7.42 -36.75 -56.45
C LEU A 18 7.30 -37.99 -55.54
N CYS A 19 6.18 -38.03 -54.80
CA CYS A 19 5.29 -39.18 -54.48
C CYS A 19 5.61 -40.28 -53.44
N CYS A 20 4.54 -40.55 -52.68
CA CYS A 20 4.09 -41.80 -52.04
C CYS A 20 4.61 -42.19 -50.64
N GLY A 21 3.92 -41.63 -49.63
CA GLY A 21 3.08 -42.36 -48.67
C GLY A 21 3.60 -43.63 -48.00
N LEU A 22 3.79 -43.56 -46.68
CA LEU A 22 3.14 -44.42 -45.69
C LEU A 22 3.43 -43.88 -44.29
N ALA A 23 2.38 -43.77 -43.49
CA ALA A 23 2.42 -43.32 -42.11
C ALA A 23 3.15 -44.32 -41.21
N LEU A 24 3.88 -43.82 -40.20
CA LEU A 24 3.63 -44.09 -38.78
C LEU A 24 4.72 -43.41 -37.92
N GLY A 25 4.29 -42.36 -37.21
CA GLY A 25 4.77 -41.90 -35.90
C GLY A 25 6.25 -41.58 -35.71
N GLU A 26 6.64 -40.31 -35.81
CA GLU A 26 7.75 -39.77 -35.02
C GLU A 26 7.66 -38.24 -34.81
N LYS A 27 7.66 -37.88 -33.52
CA LYS A 27 8.02 -36.59 -32.88
C LYS A 27 7.82 -35.31 -33.71
N GLY A 28 6.62 -34.74 -33.56
CA GLY A 28 6.38 -33.32 -33.84
C GLY A 28 7.28 -32.44 -32.98
N LYS A 29 8.05 -31.58 -33.66
CA LYS A 29 8.85 -30.50 -33.08
C LYS A 29 8.00 -29.69 -32.10
N ASN A 30 8.34 -29.71 -30.82
CA ASN A 30 7.84 -28.73 -29.86
C ASN A 30 8.15 -27.34 -30.42
N LYS A 31 7.09 -26.57 -30.70
CA LYS A 31 7.18 -25.11 -30.80
C LYS A 31 7.88 -24.63 -29.52
N PRO A 32 8.77 -23.63 -29.57
CA PRO A 32 9.27 -23.05 -28.35
C PRO A 32 8.07 -22.60 -27.53
N ASP A 33 7.98 -23.09 -26.29
CA ASP A 33 6.97 -22.64 -25.34
C ASP A 33 6.95 -21.11 -25.39
N LYS A 34 5.76 -20.56 -25.61
CA LYS A 34 5.53 -19.13 -25.39
C LYS A 34 5.92 -18.90 -23.93
N LYS A 35 7.11 -18.32 -23.69
CA LYS A 35 7.40 -17.68 -22.41
C LYS A 35 6.19 -16.82 -22.10
N ASP A 36 5.53 -17.17 -21.01
CA ASP A 36 4.35 -16.45 -20.54
C ASP A 36 4.76 -14.98 -20.42
N LYS A 37 4.09 -14.10 -21.14
CA LYS A 37 4.40 -12.66 -21.14
C LYS A 37 4.02 -12.00 -19.81
N SER A 38 3.67 -12.78 -18.80
CA SER A 38 3.41 -12.35 -17.42
C SER A 38 4.65 -11.79 -16.73
N ASP A 39 5.86 -12.16 -17.15
CA ASP A 39 7.08 -11.89 -16.38
C ASP A 39 7.70 -10.51 -16.63
N GLU A 40 7.40 -9.89 -17.78
CA GLU A 40 7.85 -8.52 -18.11
C GLU A 40 7.19 -7.44 -17.22
N TRP A 41 6.03 -7.73 -16.62
CA TRP A 41 5.31 -6.74 -15.82
C TRP A 41 5.96 -6.53 -14.45
N SER A 42 6.46 -7.60 -13.83
CA SER A 42 7.03 -7.54 -12.47
C SER A 42 8.34 -6.74 -12.40
N SER A 43 9.15 -6.72 -13.45
CA SER A 43 10.38 -5.92 -13.50
C SER A 43 10.07 -4.42 -13.63
N SER A 44 8.95 -4.05 -14.28
CA SER A 44 8.55 -2.65 -14.48
C SER A 44 7.88 -1.97 -13.28
N GLU A 45 7.34 -2.74 -12.32
CA GLU A 45 6.75 -2.19 -11.08
C GLU A 45 7.81 -1.80 -10.04
N TYR A 46 9.05 -2.26 -10.22
CA TYR A 46 10.17 -2.12 -9.28
C TYR A 46 11.43 -1.57 -9.95
N SER A 47 11.32 -0.93 -11.14
CA SER A 47 12.47 -0.48 -11.93
C SER A 47 13.08 0.86 -11.51
N GLY A 48 12.55 1.51 -10.45
CA GLY A 48 12.93 2.88 -10.05
C GLY A 48 12.47 3.99 -11.01
N ILE A 49 12.36 3.68 -12.30
CA ILE A 49 11.93 4.59 -13.36
C ILE A 49 10.42 4.86 -13.26
N ARG A 50 10.05 6.15 -13.29
CA ARG A 50 8.67 6.61 -13.16
C ARG A 50 8.16 7.20 -14.46
N THR A 51 7.90 6.32 -15.41
CA THR A 51 7.28 6.75 -16.68
C THR A 51 5.82 7.17 -16.45
N HIS A 52 5.28 7.95 -17.38
CA HIS A 52 3.86 8.28 -17.40
C HIS A 52 2.97 7.02 -17.32
N LYS A 53 3.34 5.92 -17.98
CA LYS A 53 2.60 4.64 -17.92
C LYS A 53 2.60 4.06 -16.50
N ASN A 54 3.74 4.10 -15.82
CA ASN A 54 3.89 3.62 -14.46
C ASN A 54 3.00 4.43 -13.50
N LEU A 55 3.15 5.76 -13.50
CA LEU A 55 2.37 6.63 -12.62
C LEU A 55 0.87 6.54 -12.91
N ARG A 56 0.45 6.35 -14.16
CA ARG A 56 -0.96 6.11 -14.50
C ARG A 56 -1.52 4.86 -13.84
N ALA A 57 -0.78 3.75 -13.86
CA ALA A 57 -1.20 2.54 -13.18
C ALA A 57 -1.24 2.72 -11.65
N ALA A 58 -0.26 3.45 -11.08
CA ALA A 58 -0.22 3.78 -9.66
C ALA A 58 -1.44 4.62 -9.24
N MET A 59 -1.68 5.73 -9.92
CA MET A 59 -2.74 6.69 -9.61
C MET A 59 -4.13 6.09 -9.83
N LEU A 60 -4.36 5.30 -10.87
CA LEU A 60 -5.66 4.66 -11.08
C LEU A 60 -5.96 3.57 -10.05
N SER A 61 -4.96 2.76 -9.68
CA SER A 61 -5.16 1.74 -8.64
C SER A 61 -5.35 2.33 -7.24
N LYS A 62 -4.60 3.39 -6.91
CA LYS A 62 -4.78 4.18 -5.69
C LYS A 62 -6.14 4.88 -5.68
N GLY A 63 -6.50 5.54 -6.77
CA GLY A 63 -7.79 6.19 -6.96
C GLY A 63 -8.97 5.24 -6.81
N PHE A 64 -8.92 4.04 -7.41
CA PHE A 64 -9.94 3.02 -7.18
C PHE A 64 -10.06 2.68 -5.69
N SER A 65 -8.94 2.41 -5.02
CA SER A 65 -8.93 2.03 -3.60
C SER A 65 -9.50 3.15 -2.73
N TRP A 66 -9.13 4.41 -3.02
CA TRP A 66 -9.55 5.58 -2.27
C TRP A 66 -11.03 5.94 -2.51
N LEU A 67 -11.50 5.84 -3.75
CA LEU A 67 -12.87 6.21 -4.14
C LEU A 67 -13.90 5.13 -3.82
N SER A 68 -13.47 3.86 -3.75
CA SER A 68 -14.35 2.72 -3.47
C SER A 68 -14.21 2.14 -2.06
N GLY A 69 -13.18 2.53 -1.32
CA GLY A 69 -12.97 2.16 0.08
C GLY A 69 -13.62 3.12 1.06
N SER A 70 -13.45 2.84 2.34
CA SER A 70 -13.81 3.76 3.42
C SER A 70 -12.57 4.42 4.04
N PRO A 71 -12.71 5.54 4.76
CA PRO A 71 -11.62 6.14 5.53
C PRO A 71 -10.85 5.14 6.40
N ALA A 72 -11.56 4.18 7.00
CA ALA A 72 -10.95 3.17 7.84
C ALA A 72 -10.17 2.07 7.06
N ASP A 73 -10.29 2.03 5.73
CA ASP A 73 -9.48 1.17 4.86
C ASP A 73 -8.14 1.82 4.53
N ASN A 74 -8.07 3.14 4.59
CA ASN A 74 -6.95 3.96 4.18
C ASN A 74 -5.85 4.06 5.23
N GLU A 75 -6.22 3.91 6.50
CA GLU A 75 -5.25 3.87 7.60
C GLU A 75 -4.39 2.62 7.57
N LYS A 76 -4.85 1.57 6.89
CA LYS A 76 -4.23 0.26 6.89
C LYS A 76 -2.88 0.25 6.14
N LEU A 77 -1.77 0.34 6.89
CA LEU A 77 -0.41 0.02 6.40
C LEU A 77 0.14 -1.22 7.12
N SER A 78 0.96 -1.99 6.41
CA SER A 78 1.64 -3.16 6.97
C SER A 78 2.73 -2.73 7.96
N ILE A 79 2.88 -3.49 9.04
CA ILE A 79 4.11 -3.53 9.83
C ILE A 79 5.28 -3.78 8.86
N GLY A 80 6.35 -2.99 8.95
CA GLY A 80 7.51 -3.08 8.06
C GLY A 80 7.49 -2.22 6.80
N LYS A 81 6.56 -1.26 6.69
CA LYS A 81 6.58 -0.20 5.65
C LYS A 81 7.22 1.10 6.12
N ASN A 82 7.52 1.21 7.39
CA ASN A 82 8.43 2.18 7.99
C ASN A 82 9.88 1.90 7.51
N ALA A 83 10.65 2.96 7.21
CA ALA A 83 12.08 2.88 6.88
C ALA A 83 12.45 1.73 5.92
N GLN A 84 12.07 1.87 4.63
CA GLN A 84 12.40 0.84 3.64
C GLN A 84 13.84 0.98 3.12
N PHE A 85 14.74 0.24 3.75
CA PHE A 85 16.08 -0.06 3.26
C PHE A 85 16.02 -1.04 2.09
N PHE A 86 17.06 -1.00 1.21
CA PHE A 86 17.30 -1.86 0.05
C PHE A 86 16.12 -2.75 -0.33
N GLY A 87 15.42 -2.44 -1.42
CA GLY A 87 14.09 -2.97 -1.71
C GLY A 87 14.00 -4.49 -1.62
N PHE A 88 13.57 -5.02 -0.46
CA PHE A 88 13.23 -6.44 -0.30
C PHE A 88 12.20 -6.87 -1.35
N VAL A 89 11.37 -5.91 -1.75
CA VAL A 89 10.34 -6.03 -2.78
C VAL A 89 10.89 -6.34 -4.18
N ALA A 90 12.20 -6.21 -4.41
CA ALA A 90 12.90 -6.59 -5.63
C ALA A 90 13.44 -8.03 -5.59
N LEU A 91 13.59 -8.62 -4.40
CA LEU A 91 14.20 -9.95 -4.28
C LEU A 91 13.26 -11.01 -4.88
N ARG A 92 13.81 -11.82 -5.78
CA ARG A 92 13.12 -12.90 -6.47
C ARG A 92 13.93 -14.19 -6.34
N GLY A 93 13.25 -15.33 -6.20
CA GLY A 93 13.88 -16.63 -6.39
C GLY A 93 14.04 -16.98 -7.87
N GLU A 94 14.71 -18.09 -8.18
CA GLU A 94 14.88 -18.57 -9.56
C GLU A 94 13.55 -18.77 -10.29
N SER A 95 12.49 -19.09 -9.54
CA SER A 95 11.11 -19.20 -10.04
C SER A 95 10.51 -17.88 -10.54
N GLY A 96 11.19 -16.75 -10.35
CA GLY A 96 10.70 -15.40 -10.67
C GLY A 96 9.69 -14.86 -9.65
N ARG A 97 9.38 -15.61 -8.59
CA ARG A 97 8.46 -15.19 -7.52
C ARG A 97 9.14 -14.27 -6.52
N ALA A 98 8.37 -13.34 -5.96
CA ALA A 98 8.82 -12.50 -4.84
C ALA A 98 9.24 -13.37 -3.65
N ALA A 99 10.41 -13.08 -3.09
CA ALA A 99 10.87 -13.73 -1.88
C ALA A 99 9.93 -13.45 -0.71
N ASN A 100 9.75 -14.44 0.16
CA ASN A 100 8.87 -14.31 1.32
C ASN A 100 9.62 -13.62 2.48
N ARG A 101 9.21 -12.39 2.78
CA ARG A 101 9.80 -11.56 3.85
C ARG A 101 9.79 -12.23 5.21
N GLY A 102 8.67 -12.82 5.60
CA GLY A 102 8.54 -13.48 6.89
C GLY A 102 9.43 -14.72 7.00
N ILE A 103 9.53 -15.52 5.93
CA ILE A 103 10.41 -16.70 5.91
C ILE A 103 11.86 -16.27 6.12
N LEU A 104 12.34 -15.28 5.36
CA LEU A 104 13.72 -14.80 5.48
C LEU A 104 14.01 -14.14 6.84
N GLY A 105 13.06 -13.36 7.37
CA GLY A 105 13.18 -12.78 8.71
C GLY A 105 13.29 -13.84 9.81
N ARG A 106 12.40 -14.85 9.79
CA ARG A 106 12.44 -15.96 10.75
C ARG A 106 13.67 -16.84 10.60
N ALA A 107 14.09 -17.12 9.37
CA ALA A 107 15.32 -17.87 9.11
C ALA A 107 16.54 -17.16 9.69
N PHE A 108 16.67 -15.84 9.47
CA PHE A 108 17.78 -15.07 10.02
C PHE A 108 17.72 -14.98 11.55
N PHE A 109 16.53 -14.77 12.12
CA PHE A 109 16.32 -14.85 13.57
C PHE A 109 16.77 -16.20 14.16
N ALA A 110 16.40 -17.31 13.50
CA ALA A 110 16.65 -18.66 13.98
C ALA A 110 18.15 -19.00 14.05
N ILE A 111 18.95 -18.52 13.09
CA ILE A 111 20.40 -18.75 13.08
C ILE A 111 21.17 -17.77 13.96
N SER A 112 20.51 -16.76 14.53
CA SER A 112 21.15 -15.72 15.34
C SER A 112 21.29 -16.12 16.81
N ASP A 113 22.39 -15.72 17.45
CA ASP A 113 22.61 -15.92 18.88
C ASP A 113 21.88 -14.88 19.75
N ASP A 114 21.97 -15.02 21.08
CA ASP A 114 21.27 -14.14 22.01
C ASP A 114 21.79 -12.71 21.97
N LYS A 115 23.09 -12.51 21.74
CA LYS A 115 23.70 -11.17 21.64
C LYS A 115 23.19 -10.46 20.39
N GLN A 116 23.12 -11.16 19.26
CA GLN A 116 22.61 -10.67 17.98
C GLN A 116 21.12 -10.32 18.08
N LYS A 117 20.31 -11.17 18.72
CA LYS A 117 18.89 -10.90 19.00
C LYS A 117 18.71 -9.69 19.91
N GLU A 118 19.58 -9.52 20.92
CA GLU A 118 19.53 -8.37 21.82
C GLU A 118 19.80 -7.04 21.10
N ILE A 119 20.71 -7.01 20.11
CA ILE A 119 20.98 -5.82 19.28
C ILE A 119 19.70 -5.33 18.60
N LEU A 120 18.99 -6.22 17.88
CA LEU A 120 17.76 -5.83 17.20
C LEU A 120 16.59 -5.60 18.16
N THR A 121 16.54 -6.30 19.30
CA THR A 121 15.56 -6.03 20.36
C THR A 121 15.67 -4.59 20.89
N LYS A 122 16.89 -4.10 21.10
CA LYS A 122 17.12 -2.70 21.52
C LYS A 122 16.65 -1.70 20.45
N ALA A 123 16.85 -2.02 19.18
CA ALA A 123 16.35 -1.20 18.07
C ALA A 123 14.82 -1.11 18.07
N VAL A 124 14.11 -2.25 18.23
CA VAL A 124 12.65 -2.29 18.35
C VAL A 124 12.13 -1.40 19.48
N LEU A 125 12.81 -1.41 20.64
CA LEU A 125 12.41 -0.57 21.77
C LEU A 125 12.69 0.93 21.51
N ALA A 126 13.78 1.25 20.80
CA ALA A 126 14.14 2.63 20.48
C ALA A 126 13.19 3.27 19.44
N GLU A 127 12.65 2.48 18.51
CA GLU A 127 11.75 2.97 17.48
C GLU A 127 10.26 3.05 17.90
N ASP A 128 9.89 2.47 19.05
CA ASP A 128 8.49 2.38 19.52
C ASP A 128 7.79 3.75 19.57
N GLU A 129 8.42 4.74 20.21
CA GLU A 129 7.85 6.09 20.34
C GLU A 129 7.89 6.89 19.03
N PRO A 130 9.00 6.92 18.26
CA PRO A 130 9.00 7.49 16.92
C PRO A 130 7.92 6.90 16.01
N LEU A 131 7.68 5.59 16.05
CA LEU A 131 6.66 4.94 15.24
C LEU A 131 5.24 5.32 15.65
N LYS A 132 4.93 5.43 16.94
CA LYS A 132 3.62 5.94 17.39
C LYS A 132 3.35 7.34 16.84
N ASN A 133 4.34 8.23 16.92
CA ASN A 133 4.23 9.58 16.41
C ASN A 133 4.15 9.60 14.87
N TRP A 134 4.85 8.68 14.20
CA TRP A 134 4.81 8.52 12.75
C TRP A 134 3.39 8.17 12.28
N TRP A 135 2.73 7.23 12.95
CA TRP A 135 1.33 6.86 12.67
C TRP A 135 0.37 8.03 12.87
N LYS A 136 0.51 8.76 13.98
CA LYS A 136 -0.31 9.95 14.28
C LYS A 136 -0.15 11.06 13.24
N THR A 137 1.09 11.30 12.79
CA THR A 137 1.36 12.30 11.75
C THR A 137 0.77 11.86 10.41
N ARG A 138 0.87 10.57 10.08
CA ARG A 138 0.21 10.02 8.89
C ARG A 138 -1.30 10.19 8.92
N GLU A 139 -1.94 9.89 10.05
CA GLU A 139 -3.37 10.10 10.26
C GLU A 139 -3.74 11.55 9.99
N THR A 140 -2.96 12.51 10.50
CA THR A 140 -3.19 13.95 10.25
C THR A 140 -3.23 14.28 8.75
N ILE A 141 -2.29 13.74 7.95
CA ILE A 141 -2.26 13.94 6.50
C ILE A 141 -3.47 13.29 5.82
N LEU A 142 -3.82 12.06 6.23
CA LEU A 142 -4.99 11.35 5.72
C LEU A 142 -6.27 12.15 5.94
N ARG A 143 -6.49 12.69 7.15
CA ARG A 143 -7.69 13.48 7.46
C ARG A 143 -7.81 14.73 6.60
N ILE A 144 -6.70 15.39 6.27
CA ILE A 144 -6.70 16.53 5.33
C ILE A 144 -7.20 16.07 3.95
N PHE A 145 -6.66 14.98 3.42
CA PHE A 145 -7.04 14.47 2.09
C PHE A 145 -8.46 13.90 2.05
N GLU A 146 -8.94 13.30 3.13
CA GLU A 146 -10.30 12.79 3.23
C GLU A 146 -11.33 13.89 3.37
N ASN A 147 -11.08 14.92 4.20
CA ASN A 147 -11.94 16.10 4.25
C ASN A 147 -12.03 16.77 2.88
N HIS A 148 -10.91 16.87 2.15
CA HIS A 148 -10.94 17.34 0.78
C HIS A 148 -11.81 16.46 -0.12
N LEU A 149 -11.63 15.13 -0.07
CA LEU A 149 -12.35 14.21 -0.94
C LEU A 149 -13.86 14.19 -0.66
N TYR A 150 -14.24 14.05 0.60
CA TYR A 150 -15.61 13.77 1.02
C TYR A 150 -16.40 15.04 1.30
N ASN A 151 -15.74 16.04 1.90
CA ASN A 151 -16.40 17.25 2.39
C ASN A 151 -16.14 18.47 1.48
N GLY A 152 -15.22 18.35 0.53
CA GLY A 152 -14.87 19.44 -0.40
C GLY A 152 -14.05 20.55 0.24
N GLU A 153 -13.50 20.32 1.44
CA GLU A 153 -12.63 21.29 2.11
C GLU A 153 -11.36 21.55 1.29
N PRO A 154 -10.87 22.80 1.22
CA PRO A 154 -9.59 23.07 0.57
C PRO A 154 -8.44 22.36 1.31
N ILE A 155 -7.47 21.84 0.56
CA ILE A 155 -6.25 21.30 1.15
C ILE A 155 -5.39 22.46 1.64
N ASP A 156 -5.13 22.50 2.94
CA ASP A 156 -4.13 23.38 3.54
C ASP A 156 -2.72 22.84 3.21
N GLU A 157 -2.13 23.36 2.15
CA GLU A 157 -0.84 22.91 1.63
C GLU A 157 0.30 23.14 2.64
N GLU A 158 0.29 24.25 3.37
CA GLU A 158 1.32 24.55 4.38
C GLU A 158 1.27 23.53 5.52
N LYS A 159 0.07 23.28 6.05
CA LYS A 159 -0.14 22.26 7.09
C LYS A 159 0.21 20.87 6.60
N THR A 160 -0.13 20.54 5.35
CA THR A 160 0.17 19.25 4.75
C THR A 160 1.68 19.04 4.59
N ILE A 161 2.42 20.05 4.08
CA ILE A 161 3.88 19.99 3.98
C ILE A 161 4.50 19.85 5.37
N LYS A 162 4.04 20.62 6.36
CA LYS A 162 4.57 20.54 7.73
C LYS A 162 4.40 19.14 8.31
N ALA A 163 3.22 18.53 8.14
CA ALA A 163 2.98 17.16 8.56
C ALA A 163 3.81 16.16 7.76
N GLY A 164 3.97 16.36 6.44
CA GLY A 164 4.82 15.53 5.58
C GLY A 164 6.28 15.51 6.02
N LYS A 165 6.85 16.69 6.32
CA LYS A 165 8.21 16.83 6.86
C LYS A 165 8.39 16.03 8.15
N GLU A 166 7.47 16.20 9.10
CA GLU A 166 7.50 15.47 10.37
C GLU A 166 7.36 13.95 10.16
N PHE A 167 6.47 13.53 9.26
CA PHE A 167 6.25 12.13 8.92
C PHE A 167 7.54 11.47 8.41
N CYS A 168 8.24 12.07 7.45
CA CYS A 168 9.49 11.49 6.96
C CYS A 168 10.65 11.68 7.93
N LYS A 169 10.69 12.75 8.73
CA LYS A 169 11.69 12.91 9.81
C LYS A 169 11.62 11.78 10.82
N LEU A 170 10.42 11.48 11.32
CA LEU A 170 10.18 10.36 12.25
C LEU A 170 10.58 9.03 11.60
N GLY A 171 10.24 8.83 10.32
CA GLY A 171 10.69 7.68 9.54
C GLY A 171 12.21 7.62 9.40
N GLY A 172 12.87 8.77 9.30
CA GLY A 172 14.31 8.91 9.25
C GLY A 172 14.99 8.55 10.57
N ILE A 173 14.43 8.96 11.71
CA ILE A 173 14.90 8.57 13.05
C ILE A 173 14.84 7.05 13.21
N VAL A 174 13.72 6.43 12.85
CA VAL A 174 13.56 4.96 12.84
C VAL A 174 14.63 4.32 11.98
N ALA A 175 14.82 4.84 10.76
CA ALA A 175 15.84 4.34 9.85
C ALA A 175 17.26 4.43 10.45
N ILE A 176 17.60 5.52 11.10
CA ILE A 176 18.92 5.67 11.73
C ILE A 176 19.12 4.65 12.87
N HIS A 177 18.10 4.39 13.70
CA HIS A 177 18.16 3.35 14.72
C HIS A 177 18.36 1.95 14.11
N GLU A 178 17.60 1.63 13.07
CA GLU A 178 17.73 0.37 12.34
C GLU A 178 19.12 0.21 11.72
N ALA A 179 19.63 1.21 10.98
CA ALA A 179 20.92 1.15 10.31
C ALA A 179 22.10 1.00 11.30
N ARG A 180 22.06 1.71 12.43
CA ARG A 180 23.03 1.53 13.54
C ARG A 180 23.01 0.10 14.07
N ALA A 181 21.81 -0.46 14.26
CA ALA A 181 21.65 -1.82 14.76
C ALA A 181 22.12 -2.86 13.73
N TYR A 182 21.90 -2.63 12.44
CA TYR A 182 22.36 -3.53 11.38
C TYR A 182 23.89 -3.53 11.24
N ALA A 183 24.54 -2.37 11.32
CA ALA A 183 26.00 -2.28 11.35
C ALA A 183 26.58 -3.03 12.57
N ALA A 184 26.02 -2.79 13.77
CA ALA A 184 26.43 -3.50 14.97
C ALA A 184 26.15 -5.01 14.91
N LEU A 185 25.06 -5.43 14.25
CA LEU A 185 24.77 -6.84 14.01
C LEU A 185 25.82 -7.46 13.09
N GLU A 186 26.17 -6.79 11.99
CA GLU A 186 27.16 -7.24 11.00
C GLU A 186 28.50 -7.58 11.66
N ASP A 187 28.98 -6.71 12.55
CA ASP A 187 30.24 -6.88 13.29
C ASP A 187 30.28 -8.15 14.16
N THR A 188 29.12 -8.75 14.43
CA THR A 188 28.99 -9.94 15.28
C THR A 188 28.69 -11.22 14.50
N LEU A 189 28.47 -11.15 13.19
CA LEU A 189 28.10 -12.32 12.40
C LEU A 189 29.28 -13.27 12.21
N THR A 190 29.04 -14.55 12.43
CA THR A 190 30.01 -15.62 12.14
C THR A 190 30.12 -15.87 10.63
N GLU A 191 31.25 -16.44 10.21
CA GLU A 191 31.45 -16.84 8.80
C GLU A 191 30.37 -17.80 8.29
N ASP A 192 29.87 -18.69 9.15
CA ASP A 192 28.80 -19.63 8.79
C ASP A 192 27.45 -18.92 8.57
N GLN A 193 27.09 -17.97 9.45
CA GLN A 193 25.91 -17.14 9.27
C GLN A 193 25.99 -16.29 8.00
N LEU A 194 27.13 -15.65 7.76
CA LEU A 194 27.37 -14.85 6.54
C LEU A 194 27.25 -15.70 5.27
N ARG A 195 27.77 -16.93 5.29
CA ARG A 195 27.64 -17.89 4.17
C ARG A 195 26.18 -18.26 3.93
N LYS A 196 25.39 -18.53 4.99
CA LYS A 196 23.96 -18.86 4.88
C LYS A 196 23.14 -17.71 4.29
N ILE A 197 23.26 -16.49 4.84
CA ILE A 197 22.46 -15.35 4.34
C ILE A 197 22.82 -14.99 2.89
N LYS A 198 24.09 -15.13 2.49
CA LYS A 198 24.50 -14.93 1.09
C LYS A 198 23.92 -16.01 0.17
N ALA A 199 23.84 -17.26 0.63
CA ALA A 199 23.18 -18.33 -0.12
C ALA A 199 21.68 -18.07 -0.29
N TRP A 200 20.98 -17.64 0.78
CA TRP A 200 19.57 -17.27 0.71
C TRP A 200 19.30 -16.05 -0.18
N ARG A 201 20.27 -15.16 -0.37
CA ARG A 201 20.13 -14.06 -1.34
C ARG A 201 20.10 -14.56 -2.78
N ILE A 202 20.83 -15.65 -3.08
CA ILE A 202 20.88 -16.29 -4.39
C ILE A 202 19.63 -17.14 -4.60
N ASP A 203 19.29 -17.95 -3.60
CA ASP A 203 18.11 -18.81 -3.61
C ASP A 203 17.29 -18.64 -2.31
N PRO A 204 16.34 -17.68 -2.29
CA PRO A 204 15.50 -17.39 -1.13
C PRO A 204 14.63 -18.55 -0.68
N GLU A 205 14.34 -19.53 -1.55
CA GLU A 205 13.47 -20.66 -1.22
C GLU A 205 14.17 -21.60 -0.20
N THR A 206 15.50 -21.66 -0.21
CA THR A 206 16.29 -22.45 0.75
C THR A 206 16.22 -21.93 2.19
N ALA A 207 15.83 -20.67 2.40
CA ALA A 207 15.61 -20.15 3.76
C ALA A 207 14.43 -20.82 4.47
N GLN A 208 13.55 -21.48 3.71
CA GLN A 208 12.36 -22.13 4.24
C GLN A 208 12.67 -23.23 5.26
N GLU A 209 13.81 -23.92 5.13
CA GLU A 209 14.31 -24.91 6.09
C GLU A 209 14.40 -24.34 7.53
N PHE A 210 14.70 -23.05 7.65
CA PHE A 210 14.87 -22.35 8.93
C PHE A 210 13.67 -21.45 9.26
N GLY A 211 12.93 -20.99 8.24
CA GLY A 211 11.87 -19.99 8.36
C GLY A 211 10.44 -20.53 8.46
N ASP A 212 10.23 -21.85 8.39
CA ASP A 212 8.92 -22.50 8.54
C ASP A 212 8.47 -22.67 10.00
N GLY A 213 9.30 -22.27 10.97
CA GLY A 213 8.96 -22.25 12.39
C GLY A 213 7.81 -21.30 12.75
N GLY A 214 7.42 -21.34 14.03
CA GLY A 214 6.47 -20.38 14.61
C GLY A 214 6.93 -18.93 14.44
N ARG A 215 6.00 -17.97 14.67
CA ARG A 215 6.35 -16.54 14.65
C ARG A 215 7.46 -16.23 15.64
N VAL A 216 8.18 -15.13 15.43
CA VAL A 216 9.15 -14.66 16.44
C VAL A 216 8.41 -14.40 17.76
N GLU A 217 8.93 -14.98 18.84
CA GLU A 217 8.45 -14.83 20.21
C GLU A 217 9.57 -14.24 21.07
N SER A 218 9.18 -13.42 22.05
CA SER A 218 10.09 -12.83 23.02
C SER A 218 9.35 -12.61 24.33
N ASP A 219 10.01 -12.90 25.44
CA ASP A 219 9.56 -12.60 26.81
C ASP A 219 9.72 -11.12 27.19
N LYS A 220 10.51 -10.37 26.41
CA LYS A 220 10.82 -8.95 26.65
C LYS A 220 9.98 -7.98 25.83
N LEU A 221 9.26 -8.47 24.81
CA LEU A 221 8.54 -7.65 23.84
C LEU A 221 7.05 -7.94 23.86
N THR A 222 6.23 -6.93 23.54
CA THR A 222 4.82 -7.17 23.21
C THR A 222 4.70 -7.97 21.92
N ARG A 223 3.51 -8.47 21.61
CA ARG A 223 3.25 -9.21 20.37
C ARG A 223 3.51 -8.36 19.11
N GLU A 224 3.15 -7.09 19.17
CA GLU A 224 3.37 -6.11 18.10
C GLU A 224 4.87 -5.85 17.91
N GLN A 225 5.60 -5.66 19.01
CA GLN A 225 7.05 -5.50 18.99
C GLN A 225 7.77 -6.76 18.51
N ALA A 226 7.28 -7.96 18.82
CA ALA A 226 7.86 -9.21 18.31
C ALA A 226 7.66 -9.36 16.78
N LYS A 227 6.54 -8.89 16.23
CA LYS A 227 6.36 -8.80 14.77
C LYS A 227 7.33 -7.81 14.14
N GLN A 228 7.57 -6.69 14.81
CA GLN A 228 8.54 -5.68 14.39
C GLN A 228 9.97 -6.25 14.43
N LEU A 229 10.31 -7.07 15.43
CA LEU A 229 11.58 -7.78 15.48
C LEU A 229 11.77 -8.73 14.28
N GLU A 230 10.77 -9.54 13.93
CA GLU A 230 10.80 -10.38 12.72
C GLU A 230 11.05 -9.53 11.46
N ASP A 231 10.43 -8.34 11.40
CA ASP A 231 10.60 -7.41 10.30
C ASP A 231 12.02 -6.82 10.21
N LEU A 232 12.59 -6.43 11.35
CA LEU A 232 13.98 -5.94 11.44
C LEU A 232 14.98 -7.00 10.98
N PHE A 233 14.77 -8.28 11.30
CA PHE A 233 15.62 -9.35 10.75
C PHE A 233 15.50 -9.45 9.23
N ALA A 234 14.29 -9.31 8.67
CA ALA A 234 14.13 -9.32 7.22
C ALA A 234 14.77 -8.09 6.54
N LYS A 235 14.71 -6.92 7.18
CA LYS A 235 15.38 -5.70 6.71
C LYS A 235 16.89 -5.78 6.83
N ALA A 236 17.41 -6.29 7.96
CA ALA A 236 18.82 -6.56 8.16
C ALA A 236 19.36 -7.51 7.08
N PHE A 237 18.62 -8.57 6.75
CA PHE A 237 18.97 -9.45 5.64
C PHE A 237 19.13 -8.67 4.32
N SER A 238 18.17 -7.78 4.01
CA SER A 238 18.23 -6.94 2.81
C SER A 238 19.41 -5.96 2.82
N TRP A 239 19.69 -5.35 3.97
CA TRP A 239 20.82 -4.44 4.19
C TRP A 239 22.16 -5.11 3.95
N LEU A 240 22.36 -6.28 4.56
CA LEU A 240 23.63 -6.99 4.54
C LEU A 240 23.94 -7.63 3.18
N THR A 241 22.89 -8.02 2.44
CA THR A 241 23.02 -8.77 1.17
C THR A 241 22.66 -7.96 -0.08
N GLY A 242 22.19 -6.73 0.09
CA GLY A 242 21.81 -5.81 -0.97
C GLY A 242 23.00 -5.29 -1.77
N LYS A 243 22.71 -4.74 -2.95
CA LYS A 243 23.66 -4.05 -3.82
C LYS A 243 23.29 -2.57 -3.97
N PRO A 244 24.24 -1.68 -4.34
CA PRO A 244 23.93 -0.28 -4.57
C PRO A 244 22.78 -0.04 -5.56
N GLU A 245 22.64 -0.88 -6.59
CA GLU A 245 21.56 -0.73 -7.58
C GLU A 245 20.16 -0.98 -6.97
N ASP A 246 20.07 -1.74 -5.87
CA ASP A 246 18.82 -1.99 -5.16
C ASP A 246 18.25 -0.71 -4.51
N ASN A 247 19.08 0.34 -4.32
CA ASN A 247 18.63 1.64 -3.81
C ASN A 247 17.71 2.35 -4.78
N LEU A 248 17.82 2.06 -6.08
CA LEU A 248 16.96 2.64 -7.10
C LEU A 248 15.57 2.00 -7.13
N VAL A 249 15.38 0.86 -6.46
CA VAL A 249 14.13 0.11 -6.51
C VAL A 249 13.12 0.65 -5.50
N ILE A 250 12.13 1.38 -6.00
CA ILE A 250 10.99 1.87 -5.24
C ILE A 250 9.67 1.26 -5.76
N PRO A 251 8.80 0.71 -4.89
CA PRO A 251 7.48 0.19 -5.28
C PRO A 251 6.67 1.24 -6.05
N LEU A 252 6.02 0.83 -7.14
CA LEU A 252 5.24 1.71 -8.01
C LEU A 252 4.27 2.69 -7.31
N GLY A 253 3.75 2.32 -6.13
CA GLY A 253 2.85 3.15 -5.33
C GLY A 253 3.53 4.23 -4.48
N GLN A 254 4.87 4.34 -4.49
CA GLN A 254 5.65 5.35 -3.75
C GLN A 254 6.27 6.39 -4.70
N PRO A 255 6.36 7.67 -4.27
CA PRO A 255 5.83 8.24 -3.01
C PRO A 255 4.29 8.33 -2.98
N ALA A 256 3.74 8.88 -1.89
CA ALA A 256 2.32 9.04 -1.60
C ALA A 256 1.62 7.75 -1.14
N GLN A 257 2.10 7.16 -0.04
CA GLN A 257 1.51 5.97 0.60
C GLN A 257 0.25 6.25 1.45
N PHE A 258 -0.40 7.39 1.23
CA PHE A 258 -1.64 7.73 1.91
C PHE A 258 -2.82 6.92 1.38
N PHE A 259 -2.81 6.53 0.10
CA PHE A 259 -3.95 5.91 -0.56
C PHE A 259 -3.89 4.36 -0.52
N GLY A 260 -4.79 3.75 0.25
CA GLY A 260 -4.72 2.38 0.81
C GLY A 260 -4.87 1.17 -0.13
N PHE A 261 -4.22 1.11 -1.30
CA PHE A 261 -4.26 -0.10 -2.16
C PHE A 261 -3.72 -1.37 -1.46
N VAL A 262 -2.80 -1.19 -0.51
CA VAL A 262 -1.99 -2.25 0.11
C VAL A 262 -2.86 -3.31 0.81
N ALA A 263 -4.02 -2.91 1.32
CA ALA A 263 -4.92 -3.78 2.05
C ALA A 263 -5.88 -4.57 1.13
N VAL A 264 -5.94 -4.27 -0.17
CA VAL A 264 -6.90 -4.90 -1.09
C VAL A 264 -6.46 -6.32 -1.46
N ARG A 265 -7.35 -7.29 -1.29
CA ARG A 265 -7.17 -8.71 -1.65
C ARG A 265 -8.37 -9.18 -2.48
N HIS A 266 -8.17 -10.18 -3.33
CA HIS A 266 -9.29 -10.90 -3.94
C HIS A 266 -10.04 -11.70 -2.85
N GLN A 267 -11.35 -11.95 -3.02
CA GLN A 267 -12.13 -12.80 -2.10
C GLN A 267 -11.50 -14.19 -1.85
N SER A 268 -10.71 -14.69 -2.81
CA SER A 268 -9.94 -15.94 -2.68
C SER A 268 -8.73 -15.84 -1.74
N GLY A 269 -8.49 -14.69 -1.10
CA GLY A 269 -7.37 -14.42 -0.20
C GLY A 269 -6.07 -14.00 -0.91
N HIS A 270 -6.01 -14.04 -2.25
CA HIS A 270 -4.82 -13.66 -3.00
C HIS A 270 -4.64 -12.14 -3.08
N ALA A 271 -3.39 -11.68 -3.21
CA ALA A 271 -3.07 -10.27 -3.42
C ALA A 271 -3.76 -9.72 -4.68
N ALA A 272 -4.39 -8.54 -4.57
CA ALA A 272 -5.00 -7.90 -5.71
C ALA A 272 -3.94 -7.36 -6.67
N SER A 273 -4.12 -7.60 -7.97
CA SER A 273 -3.18 -7.10 -8.98
C SER A 273 -3.42 -5.62 -9.26
N ARG A 274 -2.40 -4.80 -8.98
CA ARG A 274 -2.42 -3.35 -9.22
C ARG A 274 -2.73 -3.01 -10.67
N GLY A 275 -2.03 -3.64 -11.61
CA GLY A 275 -2.24 -3.45 -13.04
C GLY A 275 -3.64 -3.83 -13.49
N LYS A 276 -4.20 -4.94 -12.98
CA LYS A 276 -5.57 -5.36 -13.32
C LYS A 276 -6.60 -4.36 -12.81
N ILE A 277 -6.51 -3.95 -11.54
CA ILE A 277 -7.40 -2.94 -10.94
C ILE A 277 -7.30 -1.61 -11.70
N ALA A 278 -6.08 -1.14 -11.98
CA ALA A 278 -5.86 0.10 -12.72
C ALA A 278 -6.53 0.05 -14.11
N LYS A 279 -6.41 -1.09 -14.82
CA LYS A 279 -7.06 -1.29 -16.12
C LYS A 279 -8.58 -1.28 -15.99
N SER A 280 -9.14 -2.04 -15.05
CA SER A 280 -10.59 -2.11 -14.85
C SER A 280 -11.17 -0.74 -14.47
N PHE A 281 -10.51 0.00 -13.58
CA PHE A 281 -10.97 1.33 -13.18
C PHE A 281 -10.85 2.35 -14.33
N ARG A 282 -9.77 2.29 -15.10
CA ARG A 282 -9.62 3.10 -16.33
C ARG A 282 -10.81 2.92 -17.28
N ASP A 283 -11.27 1.68 -17.45
CA ASP A 283 -12.34 1.34 -18.39
C ASP A 283 -13.72 1.85 -17.90
N ILE A 284 -13.84 2.24 -16.62
CA ILE A 284 -15.02 2.92 -16.04
C ILE A 284 -14.97 4.44 -16.30
N LEU A 285 -13.78 5.04 -16.35
CA LEU A 285 -13.62 6.49 -16.47
C LEU A 285 -13.87 7.00 -17.90
N SER A 286 -14.44 8.21 -17.99
CA SER A 286 -14.62 8.92 -19.25
C SER A 286 -13.30 9.47 -19.80
N ALA A 287 -13.26 9.82 -21.09
CA ALA A 287 -12.10 10.47 -21.70
C ALA A 287 -11.73 11.80 -21.01
N SER A 288 -12.72 12.54 -20.49
CA SER A 288 -12.48 13.79 -19.75
C SER A 288 -11.79 13.52 -18.42
N GLN A 289 -12.29 12.56 -17.63
CA GLN A 289 -11.69 12.15 -16.37
C GLN A 289 -10.27 11.60 -16.58
N LEU A 290 -10.04 10.84 -17.65
CA LEU A 290 -8.71 10.33 -17.99
C LEU A 290 -7.72 11.44 -18.35
N LYS A 291 -8.18 12.55 -18.96
CA LYS A 291 -7.34 13.75 -19.17
C LYS A 291 -6.99 14.43 -17.85
N MET A 292 -7.90 14.46 -16.87
CA MET A 292 -7.59 14.99 -15.52
C MET A 292 -6.49 14.16 -14.85
N VAL A 293 -6.57 12.83 -14.96
CA VAL A 293 -5.52 11.91 -14.48
C VAL A 293 -4.19 12.18 -15.18
N ASP A 294 -4.18 12.32 -16.51
CA ASP A 294 -2.95 12.57 -17.26
C ASP A 294 -2.32 13.94 -16.91
N ALA A 295 -3.13 14.96 -16.66
CA ALA A 295 -2.65 16.26 -16.18
C ALA A 295 -2.03 16.16 -14.77
N ALA A 296 -2.68 15.45 -13.85
CA ALA A 296 -2.15 15.22 -12.51
C ALA A 296 -0.84 14.42 -12.53
N ILE A 297 -0.71 13.45 -13.44
CA ILE A 297 0.55 12.71 -13.64
C ILE A 297 1.66 13.65 -14.14
N ALA A 298 1.36 14.53 -15.10
CA ALA A 298 2.34 15.48 -15.60
C ALA A 298 2.87 16.41 -14.49
N GLU A 299 2.00 16.84 -13.57
CA GLU A 299 2.36 17.60 -12.37
C GLU A 299 3.18 16.76 -11.37
N GLN A 300 2.83 15.48 -11.18
CA GLN A 300 3.45 14.60 -10.20
C GLN A 300 4.83 14.05 -10.61
N ILE A 301 5.12 13.92 -11.91
CA ILE A 301 6.41 13.38 -12.41
C ILE A 301 7.64 14.08 -11.78
N PRO A 302 7.80 15.41 -11.83
CA PRO A 302 8.96 16.07 -11.24
C PRO A 302 9.05 15.86 -9.72
N VAL A 303 7.92 15.86 -9.01
CA VAL A 303 7.86 15.63 -7.55
C VAL A 303 8.40 14.25 -7.19
N VAL A 304 7.97 13.23 -7.93
CA VAL A 304 8.38 11.84 -7.71
C VAL A 304 9.86 11.63 -8.05
N ASN A 305 10.36 12.25 -9.12
CA ASN A 305 11.78 12.18 -9.47
C ASN A 305 12.63 12.83 -8.38
N ASN A 306 12.28 14.03 -7.94
CA ASN A 306 12.97 14.71 -6.84
C ASN A 306 12.94 13.88 -5.54
N PHE A 307 11.81 13.23 -5.23
CA PHE A 307 11.72 12.35 -4.06
C PHE A 307 12.71 11.18 -4.17
N THR A 308 12.86 10.61 -5.37
CA THR A 308 13.78 9.49 -5.62
C THR A 308 15.23 9.92 -5.45
N ASP A 309 15.58 11.13 -5.92
CA ASP A 309 16.92 11.70 -5.77
C ASP A 309 17.25 11.99 -4.30
N GLU A 310 16.33 12.59 -3.54
CA GLU A 310 16.53 12.82 -2.10
C GLU A 310 16.61 11.49 -1.33
N ARG A 311 15.79 10.49 -1.69
CA ARG A 311 15.86 9.16 -1.09
C ARG A 311 17.22 8.49 -1.33
N ALA A 312 17.80 8.64 -2.51
CA ALA A 312 19.13 8.10 -2.79
C ALA A 312 20.18 8.71 -1.85
N LYS A 313 20.18 10.04 -1.70
CA LYS A 313 21.07 10.75 -0.77
C LYS A 313 20.87 10.33 0.68
N PHE A 314 19.61 10.10 1.09
CA PHE A 314 19.30 9.61 2.42
C PHE A 314 19.89 8.21 2.67
N LEU A 315 19.76 7.30 1.70
CA LEU A 315 20.34 5.96 1.80
C LEU A 315 21.88 6.00 1.80
N ASP A 316 22.49 6.90 1.02
CA ASP A 316 23.94 7.11 1.04
C ASP A 316 24.43 7.55 2.43
N GLN A 317 23.68 8.42 3.12
CA GLN A 317 23.98 8.79 4.51
C GLN A 317 23.89 7.58 5.45
N LEU A 318 22.84 6.77 5.33
CA LEU A 318 22.68 5.60 6.20
C LEU A 318 23.80 4.58 5.96
N GLU A 319 24.27 4.39 4.73
CA GLU A 319 25.36 3.46 4.39
C GLU A 319 26.68 3.86 5.08
N LEU A 320 26.88 5.14 5.43
CA LEU A 320 28.04 5.58 6.21
C LEU A 320 28.06 4.95 7.61
N LEU A 321 26.90 4.68 8.23
CA LEU A 321 26.85 3.98 9.52
C LEU A 321 27.46 2.58 9.47
N ARG A 322 27.49 1.96 8.27
CA ARG A 322 28.12 0.66 8.02
C ARG A 322 29.56 0.79 7.55
N THR A 323 29.86 1.77 6.70
CA THR A 323 31.13 1.84 5.97
C THR A 323 32.16 2.79 6.58
N ASP A 324 31.72 3.91 7.18
CA ASP A 324 32.57 4.94 7.77
C ASP A 324 31.73 5.83 8.72
N ALA A 325 31.47 5.33 9.93
CA ALA A 325 30.52 5.93 10.86
C ALA A 325 30.93 7.35 11.31
N ASP A 326 32.22 7.70 11.23
CA ASP A 326 32.73 9.03 11.57
C ASP A 326 32.27 10.11 10.56
N LYS A 327 31.88 9.70 9.35
CA LYS A 327 31.34 10.60 8.30
C LYS A 327 29.82 10.72 8.32
N PHE A 328 29.13 9.89 9.10
CA PHE A 328 27.67 9.97 9.19
C PHE A 328 27.23 11.29 9.82
N ASP A 329 26.39 12.04 9.11
CA ASP A 329 25.80 13.28 9.63
C ASP A 329 24.31 13.08 9.88
N GLU A 330 23.95 12.94 11.15
CA GLU A 330 22.57 12.74 11.57
C GLU A 330 21.68 13.93 11.23
N ALA A 331 22.19 15.17 11.35
CA ALA A 331 21.41 16.37 11.08
C ALA A 331 21.11 16.48 9.58
N LEU A 332 22.10 16.21 8.73
CA LEU A 332 21.94 16.17 7.29
C LEU A 332 20.96 15.06 6.87
N ALA A 333 21.10 13.86 7.43
CA ALA A 333 20.19 12.75 7.13
C ALA A 333 18.73 13.11 7.46
N LEU A 334 18.48 13.75 8.60
CA LEU A 334 17.14 14.21 8.98
C LEU A 334 16.64 15.38 8.12
N GLU A 335 17.51 16.29 7.69
CA GLU A 335 17.16 17.36 6.75
C GLU A 335 16.71 16.79 5.39
N ILE A 336 17.43 15.79 4.87
CA ILE A 336 17.06 15.09 3.63
C ILE A 336 15.71 14.38 3.83
N ALA A 337 15.50 13.72 4.97
CA ALA A 337 14.23 13.08 5.28
C ALA A 337 13.06 14.09 5.31
N GLU A 338 13.24 15.27 5.89
CA GLU A 338 12.22 16.33 5.84
C GLU A 338 11.93 16.78 4.39
N LYS A 339 12.95 16.93 3.54
CA LYS A 339 12.76 17.26 2.10
C LYS A 339 11.94 16.18 1.38
N MET A 340 12.24 14.90 1.63
CA MET A 340 11.43 13.79 1.12
C MET A 340 9.98 13.89 1.59
N GLY A 341 9.76 14.26 2.85
CA GLY A 341 8.42 14.43 3.42
C GLY A 341 7.59 15.54 2.79
N ALA A 342 8.22 16.65 2.45
CA ALA A 342 7.55 17.72 1.70
C ALA A 342 7.11 17.24 0.30
N LEU A 343 7.97 16.51 -0.40
CA LEU A 343 7.68 15.95 -1.73
C LEU A 343 6.61 14.85 -1.67
N GLU A 344 6.59 14.03 -0.62
CA GLU A 344 5.56 13.01 -0.41
C GLU A 344 4.19 13.65 -0.11
N ALA A 345 4.14 14.73 0.67
CA ALA A 345 2.93 15.51 0.89
C ALA A 345 2.41 16.15 -0.40
N GLU A 346 3.30 16.71 -1.21
CA GLU A 346 2.95 17.30 -2.52
C GLU A 346 2.39 16.25 -3.48
N ALA A 347 3.08 15.10 -3.62
CA ALA A 347 2.57 13.98 -4.41
C ALA A 347 1.20 13.50 -3.90
N GLY A 348 1.00 13.52 -2.58
CA GLY A 348 -0.26 13.18 -1.91
C GLY A 348 -1.41 14.11 -2.30
N TRP A 349 -1.23 15.42 -2.23
CA TRP A 349 -2.32 16.34 -2.56
C TRP A 349 -2.65 16.35 -4.05
N ILE A 350 -1.69 16.08 -4.94
CA ILE A 350 -1.94 16.05 -6.39
C ILE A 350 -2.96 14.95 -6.68
N GLU A 351 -2.73 13.79 -6.06
CA GLU A 351 -3.65 12.66 -6.09
C GLU A 351 -5.01 12.98 -5.47
N ALA A 352 -5.03 13.57 -4.26
CA ALA A 352 -6.28 13.93 -3.60
C ALA A 352 -7.15 14.88 -4.44
N LYS A 353 -6.53 15.92 -5.04
CA LYS A 353 -7.20 16.90 -5.92
C LYS A 353 -7.82 16.24 -7.15
N VAL A 354 -7.10 15.33 -7.83
CA VAL A 354 -7.65 14.65 -9.00
C VAL A 354 -8.73 13.64 -8.64
N TYR A 355 -8.59 12.93 -7.51
CA TYR A 355 -9.62 12.00 -7.05
C TYR A 355 -10.91 12.72 -6.69
N ARG A 356 -10.86 13.91 -6.09
CA ARG A 356 -12.04 14.73 -5.85
C ARG A 356 -12.74 15.12 -7.16
N LYS A 357 -12.00 15.63 -8.14
CA LYS A 357 -12.55 15.97 -9.47
C LYS A 357 -13.18 14.78 -10.18
N ILE A 358 -12.57 13.59 -10.07
CA ILE A 358 -13.16 12.35 -10.57
C ILE A 358 -14.46 12.07 -9.85
N ARG A 359 -14.46 12.08 -8.51
CA ARG A 359 -15.65 11.83 -7.68
C ARG A 359 -16.81 12.75 -8.03
N GLU A 360 -16.56 14.04 -8.19
CA GLU A 360 -17.57 15.05 -8.53
C GLU A 360 -18.16 14.88 -9.94
N SER A 361 -17.39 14.30 -10.86
CA SER A 361 -17.79 14.13 -12.26
C SER A 361 -18.27 12.72 -12.59
N MET A 362 -18.26 11.79 -11.63
CA MET A 362 -18.70 10.42 -11.86
C MET A 362 -20.23 10.36 -11.99
N SER A 363 -20.71 9.67 -13.03
CA SER A 363 -22.14 9.37 -13.16
C SER A 363 -22.56 8.27 -12.17
N ASP A 364 -23.87 8.16 -11.93
CA ASP A 364 -24.45 7.07 -11.14
C ASP A 364 -24.05 5.69 -11.70
N GLU A 365 -23.98 5.55 -13.03
CA GLU A 365 -23.58 4.30 -13.67
C GLU A 365 -22.10 3.98 -13.42
N GLN A 366 -21.22 4.98 -13.52
CA GLN A 366 -19.80 4.79 -13.20
C GLN A 366 -19.61 4.39 -11.74
N THR A 367 -20.36 5.01 -10.83
CA THR A 367 -20.35 4.69 -9.40
C THR A 367 -20.79 3.25 -9.16
N LYS A 368 -21.88 2.81 -9.79
CA LYS A 368 -22.36 1.42 -9.71
C LYS A 368 -21.32 0.42 -10.23
N LEU A 369 -20.71 0.70 -11.37
CA LEU A 369 -19.66 -0.16 -11.94
C LEU A 369 -18.43 -0.24 -11.03
N MET A 370 -18.02 0.89 -10.43
CA MET A 370 -16.91 0.92 -9.47
C MET A 370 -17.22 0.11 -8.21
N MET A 371 -18.43 0.23 -7.66
CA MET A 371 -18.85 -0.54 -6.49
C MET A 371 -18.98 -2.03 -6.81
N LYS A 372 -19.45 -2.38 -8.01
CA LYS A 372 -19.47 -3.77 -8.50
C LYS A 372 -18.04 -4.34 -8.55
N LEU A 373 -17.09 -3.59 -9.11
CA LEU A 373 -15.68 -3.98 -9.14
C LEU A 373 -15.11 -4.12 -7.72
N ARG A 374 -15.48 -3.25 -6.77
CA ARG A 374 -15.07 -3.33 -5.36
C ARG A 374 -15.56 -4.60 -4.68
N GLY A 375 -16.75 -5.09 -5.04
CA GLY A 375 -17.33 -6.33 -4.52
C GLY A 375 -16.45 -7.57 -4.72
N ASP A 376 -15.58 -7.59 -5.74
CA ASP A 376 -14.64 -8.70 -5.99
C ASP A 376 -13.46 -8.74 -5.01
N TYR A 377 -13.33 -7.72 -4.15
CA TYR A 377 -12.20 -7.55 -3.26
C TYR A 377 -12.63 -7.43 -1.79
N VAL A 378 -11.77 -7.96 -0.92
CA VAL A 378 -11.84 -7.83 0.54
C VAL A 378 -10.61 -7.08 1.05
N LEU A 379 -10.61 -6.72 2.32
CA LEU A 379 -9.44 -6.16 3.00
C LEU A 379 -8.71 -7.26 3.77
N ASP A 380 -7.37 -7.20 3.75
CA ASP A 380 -6.54 -8.09 4.55
C ASP A 380 -6.44 -7.61 6.01
N ASP A 381 -7.32 -8.11 6.87
CA ASP A 381 -7.33 -7.77 8.30
C ASP A 381 -6.21 -8.47 9.10
N LYS A 382 -5.49 -9.44 8.49
CA LYS A 382 -4.43 -10.20 9.19
C LYS A 382 -3.08 -9.50 9.15
N GLN A 383 -2.86 -8.62 8.18
CA GLN A 383 -1.55 -7.96 7.94
C GLN A 383 -1.50 -6.50 8.39
N VAL A 384 -2.57 -6.01 9.01
CA VAL A 384 -2.72 -4.60 9.39
C VAL A 384 -3.16 -4.54 10.86
N GLU A 385 -2.66 -3.56 11.59
CA GLU A 385 -3.15 -3.24 12.93
C GLU A 385 -4.66 -2.99 12.91
N ALA A 386 -5.38 -3.66 13.81
CA ALA A 386 -6.84 -3.59 13.87
C ALA A 386 -7.23 -2.45 14.80
N LEU A 387 -7.85 -1.40 14.25
CA LEU A 387 -8.53 -0.37 15.04
C LEU A 387 -9.60 -1.03 15.92
N THR A 388 -9.77 -0.53 17.14
CA THR A 388 -10.96 -0.88 17.94
C THR A 388 -12.23 -0.48 17.20
N LEU A 389 -13.36 -1.11 17.52
CA LEU A 389 -14.65 -0.79 16.90
C LEU A 389 -15.00 0.70 17.01
N ASN A 390 -14.67 1.33 18.15
CA ASN A 390 -14.92 2.74 18.38
C ASN A 390 -13.99 3.65 17.56
N GLN A 391 -12.68 3.36 17.54
CA GLN A 391 -11.72 4.10 16.69
C GLN A 391 -12.13 4.00 15.21
N ARG A 392 -12.51 2.80 14.74
CA ARG A 392 -13.00 2.63 13.37
C ARG A 392 -14.24 3.48 13.09
N GLY A 393 -15.18 3.53 14.04
CA GLY A 393 -16.39 4.34 13.91
C GLY A 393 -16.12 5.84 13.92
N GLU A 394 -15.24 6.32 14.79
CA GLU A 394 -14.81 7.72 14.84
C GLU A 394 -14.27 8.20 13.50
N GLN A 395 -13.48 7.36 12.84
CA GLN A 395 -12.91 7.68 11.53
C GLN A 395 -13.95 7.69 10.41
N LEU A 396 -14.93 6.79 10.47
CA LEU A 396 -16.03 6.75 9.51
C LEU A 396 -16.96 7.95 9.64
N ALA A 397 -16.99 8.61 10.82
CA ALA A 397 -17.84 9.77 11.07
C ALA A 397 -17.50 10.98 10.17
N ILE A 398 -16.30 11.03 9.58
CA ILE A 398 -15.95 12.04 8.57
C ILE A 398 -16.87 12.01 7.34
N LEU A 399 -17.43 10.84 7.01
CA LEU A 399 -18.39 10.67 5.92
C LEU A 399 -19.76 11.28 6.26
N CYS A 400 -20.03 11.49 7.56
CA CYS A 400 -21.27 12.03 8.07
C CYS A 400 -21.15 13.51 8.43
N SER A 401 -19.95 13.97 8.80
CA SER A 401 -19.72 15.28 9.42
C SER A 401 -20.04 16.47 8.51
N ALA A 402 -19.88 16.33 7.18
CA ALA A 402 -20.25 17.39 6.24
C ALA A 402 -21.74 17.74 6.27
N CYS A 403 -22.61 16.76 6.53
CA CYS A 403 -24.07 16.96 6.53
C CYS A 403 -24.66 17.06 7.93
N HIS A 404 -23.98 16.49 8.93
CA HIS A 404 -24.51 16.27 10.28
C HIS A 404 -23.69 16.93 11.40
N GLY A 405 -22.75 17.83 11.07
CA GLY A 405 -21.96 18.59 12.05
C GLY A 405 -22.73 19.76 12.70
N ALA A 406 -22.03 20.60 13.47
CA ALA A 406 -22.66 21.61 14.35
C ALA A 406 -22.84 23.04 13.75
N THR A 407 -22.49 23.31 12.49
CA THR A 407 -22.49 24.66 11.88
C THR A 407 -23.67 25.01 10.94
N GLY A 408 -24.77 25.60 11.43
CA GLY A 408 -25.79 26.28 10.59
C GLY A 408 -26.96 25.42 10.05
N ALA A 409 -27.59 25.86 8.93
CA ALA A 409 -28.71 25.17 8.29
C ALA A 409 -28.22 23.86 7.64
N MET A 410 -28.33 22.78 8.39
CA MET A 410 -27.72 21.51 8.03
C MET A 410 -28.38 20.82 6.84
N ALA A 411 -27.57 20.15 6.02
CA ALA A 411 -28.05 19.21 5.02
C ALA A 411 -28.71 17.97 5.64
N GLY A 412 -28.38 17.61 6.88
CA GLY A 412 -28.99 16.52 7.67
C GLY A 412 -29.22 16.90 9.15
N PRO A 413 -30.06 16.19 9.91
CA PRO A 413 -30.28 16.48 11.33
C PRO A 413 -29.06 16.10 12.20
N GLU A 414 -28.94 16.68 13.40
CA GLU A 414 -27.93 16.28 14.40
C GLU A 414 -27.98 14.76 14.69
N LEU A 415 -26.83 14.11 14.77
CA LEU A 415 -26.71 12.66 15.00
C LEU A 415 -26.42 12.30 16.46
N GLU A 416 -25.97 13.25 17.28
CA GLU A 416 -25.83 13.04 18.72
C GLU A 416 -27.20 12.65 19.35
N GLY A 417 -27.20 11.59 20.16
CA GLY A 417 -28.42 11.03 20.74
C GLY A 417 -29.43 10.49 19.72
N MET A 418 -28.99 10.13 18.50
CA MET A 418 -29.86 9.53 17.48
C MET A 418 -30.37 8.14 17.88
N PHE A 419 -29.58 7.36 18.61
CA PHE A 419 -29.95 6.00 18.99
C PHE A 419 -31.23 6.03 19.84
N ASP A 420 -32.18 5.14 19.53
CA ASP A 420 -33.53 5.08 20.13
C ASP A 420 -34.42 6.32 19.88
N ARG A 421 -33.96 7.32 19.12
CA ARG A 421 -34.78 8.46 18.69
C ARG A 421 -35.79 8.03 17.62
N PRO A 422 -37.05 8.50 17.65
CA PRO A 422 -38.01 8.21 16.59
C PRO A 422 -37.51 8.67 15.20
N ILE A 423 -37.83 7.90 14.16
CA ILE A 423 -37.43 8.26 12.80
C ILE A 423 -38.15 9.54 12.38
N ALA A 424 -37.42 10.47 11.76
CA ALA A 424 -37.92 11.76 11.28
C ALA A 424 -38.48 12.70 12.37
N SER A 425 -37.88 12.73 13.56
CA SER A 425 -38.43 13.45 14.73
C SER A 425 -37.65 14.68 15.20
N VAL A 426 -36.60 15.12 14.51
CA VAL A 426 -35.89 16.37 14.87
C VAL A 426 -36.69 17.55 14.32
N ASP A 427 -37.37 18.29 15.20
CA ASP A 427 -38.31 19.36 14.83
C ASP A 427 -37.67 20.51 14.03
N THR A 428 -36.37 20.72 14.20
CA THR A 428 -35.62 21.77 13.50
C THR A 428 -35.19 21.37 12.09
N TYR A 429 -35.47 20.15 11.65
CA TYR A 429 -35.05 19.63 10.34
C TYR A 429 -36.23 19.22 9.45
N GLU A 430 -36.22 19.68 8.20
CA GLU A 430 -37.28 19.37 7.24
C GLU A 430 -37.04 18.05 6.50
N TYR A 431 -37.47 16.95 7.11
CA TYR A 431 -37.41 15.61 6.52
C TYR A 431 -38.16 15.48 5.19
N SER A 432 -37.63 14.65 4.30
CA SER A 432 -38.31 14.28 3.06
C SER A 432 -39.61 13.52 3.35
N SER A 433 -40.56 13.57 2.41
CA SER A 433 -41.79 12.80 2.49
C SER A 433 -41.52 11.29 2.58
N ALA A 434 -40.46 10.81 1.92
CA ALA A 434 -40.01 9.42 2.02
C ALA A 434 -39.60 9.06 3.46
N MET A 435 -38.77 9.88 4.10
CA MET A 435 -38.30 9.60 5.46
C MET A 435 -39.43 9.68 6.49
N LYS A 436 -40.37 10.62 6.31
CA LYS A 436 -41.55 10.74 7.18
C LYS A 436 -42.44 9.49 7.17
N LYS A 437 -42.46 8.71 6.08
CA LYS A 437 -43.22 7.45 6.02
C LYS A 437 -42.70 6.39 6.99
N HIS A 438 -41.42 6.45 7.35
CA HIS A 438 -40.79 5.54 8.30
C HIS A 438 -40.95 5.96 9.77
N SER A 439 -41.59 7.11 10.06
CA SER A 439 -41.80 7.59 11.43
C SER A 439 -42.64 6.63 12.29
N ALA A 440 -43.50 5.84 11.64
CA ALA A 440 -44.33 4.82 12.29
C ALA A 440 -43.60 3.49 12.53
N ASP A 441 -42.41 3.27 11.95
CA ASP A 441 -41.71 1.99 12.04
C ASP A 441 -41.07 1.78 13.42
N GLY A 442 -41.10 2.78 14.30
CA GLY A 442 -40.41 2.81 15.60
C GLY A 442 -39.06 3.54 15.53
N PRO A 443 -38.29 3.55 16.62
CA PRO A 443 -37.06 4.35 16.70
C PRO A 443 -35.91 3.79 15.86
N TRP A 444 -34.82 4.56 15.76
CA TRP A 444 -33.55 4.13 15.21
C TRP A 444 -32.86 3.10 16.12
N THR A 445 -32.97 1.82 15.76
CA THR A 445 -32.20 0.71 16.38
C THR A 445 -30.94 0.41 15.57
N ALA A 446 -30.04 -0.42 16.11
CA ALA A 446 -28.84 -0.84 15.39
C ALA A 446 -29.18 -1.56 14.07
N GLU A 447 -30.22 -2.40 14.07
CA GLU A 447 -30.64 -3.18 12.89
C GLU A 447 -31.16 -2.26 11.78
N LYS A 448 -31.98 -1.26 12.12
CA LYS A 448 -32.48 -0.30 11.14
C LYS A 448 -31.40 0.63 10.63
N LEU A 449 -30.48 1.04 11.49
CA LEU A 449 -29.33 1.82 11.05
C LEU A 449 -28.43 1.01 10.12
N ASP A 450 -28.25 -0.30 10.36
CA ASP A 450 -27.52 -1.16 9.44
C ASP A 450 -28.19 -1.21 8.07
N GLU A 451 -29.52 -1.41 8.03
CA GLU A 451 -30.29 -1.43 6.78
C GLU A 451 -30.25 -0.08 6.04
N PHE A 452 -30.50 1.02 6.77
CA PHE A 452 -30.48 2.36 6.21
C PHE A 452 -29.09 2.75 5.69
N LEU A 453 -28.03 2.50 6.46
CA LEU A 453 -26.66 2.82 6.06
C LEU A 453 -26.14 1.89 4.96
N ALA A 454 -26.70 0.69 4.78
CA ALA A 454 -26.33 -0.18 3.66
C ALA A 454 -26.77 0.42 2.32
N ASN A 455 -27.98 0.99 2.24
CA ASN A 455 -28.48 1.67 1.05
C ASN A 455 -29.62 2.65 1.40
N PRO A 456 -29.32 3.95 1.67
CA PRO A 456 -30.33 4.91 2.09
C PRO A 456 -31.47 5.11 1.08
N LYS A 457 -31.16 5.06 -0.23
CA LYS A 457 -32.14 5.23 -1.30
C LYS A 457 -33.04 4.01 -1.49
N ALA A 458 -32.57 2.81 -1.14
CA ALA A 458 -33.41 1.62 -1.13
C ALA A 458 -34.29 1.55 0.12
N PHE A 459 -33.75 1.92 1.29
CA PHE A 459 -34.51 1.98 2.55
C PHE A 459 -35.64 2.99 2.46
N ALA A 460 -35.34 4.22 2.04
CA ALA A 460 -36.33 5.30 1.89
C ALA A 460 -36.27 5.92 0.47
N PRO A 461 -36.99 5.35 -0.51
CA PRO A 461 -37.01 5.87 -1.89
C PRO A 461 -37.54 7.32 -1.95
N GLY A 462 -36.66 8.26 -2.32
CA GLY A 462 -36.93 9.70 -2.27
C GLY A 462 -36.41 10.40 -1.00
N THR A 463 -35.52 9.74 -0.24
CA THR A 463 -34.72 10.41 0.79
C THR A 463 -33.92 11.58 0.21
N LYS A 464 -33.80 12.67 0.98
CA LYS A 464 -32.92 13.82 0.65
C LYS A 464 -31.45 13.52 0.95
N MET A 465 -31.13 12.40 1.61
CA MET A 465 -29.76 12.02 1.94
C MET A 465 -29.06 11.48 0.69
N GLU A 466 -28.20 12.30 0.09
CA GLU A 466 -27.37 11.95 -1.06
C GLU A 466 -26.12 11.16 -0.63
N PHE A 467 -26.36 10.01 0.01
CA PHE A 467 -25.34 9.06 0.44
C PHE A 467 -25.57 7.70 -0.22
N GLN A 468 -24.52 7.11 -0.78
CA GLN A 468 -24.61 5.85 -1.52
C GLN A 468 -24.73 4.62 -0.60
N GLY A 469 -24.33 4.76 0.67
CA GLY A 469 -24.29 3.68 1.65
C GLY A 469 -22.89 3.15 1.93
N LEU A 470 -22.76 2.39 3.02
CA LEU A 470 -21.57 1.69 3.48
C LEU A 470 -21.75 0.18 3.19
N LEU A 471 -21.08 -0.31 2.15
CA LEU A 471 -21.21 -1.71 1.74
C LEU A 471 -20.61 -2.70 2.75
N ASN A 472 -19.53 -2.29 3.44
CA ASN A 472 -18.86 -3.10 4.45
C ASN A 472 -19.68 -3.15 5.74
N ALA A 473 -20.09 -4.35 6.15
CA ALA A 473 -20.87 -4.55 7.37
C ALA A 473 -20.10 -4.18 8.64
N GLU A 474 -18.79 -4.40 8.69
CA GLU A 474 -17.97 -4.00 9.84
C GLU A 474 -17.84 -2.47 9.94
N ASP A 475 -17.89 -1.75 8.81
CA ASP A 475 -17.93 -0.28 8.82
C ASP A 475 -19.25 0.24 9.36
N ARG A 476 -20.36 -0.36 8.92
CA ARG A 476 -21.69 -0.03 9.45
C ARG A 476 -21.75 -0.30 10.95
N LYS A 477 -21.30 -1.47 11.40
CA LYS A 477 -21.23 -1.82 12.82
C LYS A 477 -20.37 -0.82 13.62
N ALA A 478 -19.23 -0.40 13.07
CA ALA A 478 -18.33 0.54 13.71
C ALA A 478 -18.95 1.94 13.87
N ILE A 479 -19.53 2.50 12.80
CA ILE A 479 -20.17 3.82 12.86
C ILE A 479 -21.41 3.82 13.75
N ILE A 480 -22.19 2.73 13.72
CA ILE A 480 -23.35 2.54 14.62
C ILE A 480 -22.88 2.49 16.07
N ASN A 481 -21.81 1.76 16.37
CA ASN A 481 -21.26 1.71 17.72
C ASN A 481 -20.77 3.09 18.20
N TYR A 482 -20.09 3.85 17.34
CA TYR A 482 -19.58 5.18 17.66
C TYR A 482 -20.72 6.17 18.02
N TYR A 483 -21.80 6.21 17.25
CA TYR A 483 -22.97 7.04 17.56
C TYR A 483 -23.88 6.47 18.64
N LYS A 484 -23.71 5.21 19.03
CA LYS A 484 -24.43 4.63 20.18
C LYS A 484 -23.85 5.09 21.52
N VAL A 485 -22.55 5.40 21.54
CA VAL A 485 -21.83 5.83 22.75
C VAL A 485 -21.69 7.36 22.88
N LYS A 486 -22.20 8.11 21.89
CA LYS A 486 -22.36 9.56 21.91
C LYS A 486 -23.83 9.90 22.07
#